data_AF-A0A0A0KGA5-F1
#
_entry.id   AF-A0A0A0KGA5-F1
#
_cell.length_a   1.000
_cell.length_b   1.000
_cell.length_c   1.000
_cell.angle_alpha   90.00
_cell.angle_beta   90.00
_cell.angle_gamma   90.00
#
_symmetry.space_group_name_H-M   'P 1'
#
loop_
_entity.id
_entity.type
_entity.pdbx_description
1 polymer ?
#
loop_
_entity_poly.entity_id
_entity_poly.type
_entity_poly.pdbx_seq_one_letter_code
_entity_poly.pdbx_strand_id
1 'polypeptide(L)'
;MSNARFYQPNQPPKSGSPSHPKRPYKRPLYAAGAHKNNHFYPTWLSFLGSGDHHRPYAAESPPTTSIGFCVLELLLFRSFFFLFVATSSSIDHRRSYAIMAFSSSFARSTVSSSLIEASRSDFSPSDFRKASFVGNSLKLQSGLFGTTVSSGASSLQLRSSNNRTVQPIKATATEAPPAIQKTPRSGKTKIGINGFGRIGRLVLRVATSRDDIDVVAVNDPFVDAKYMAYMFKYDSSHGVFNGTIKVLDDSTLEINGKQIKVVSKRDPADIPWGDYGAEYVVESSGVFTTKEKASAHLKGGAKKVVISAPSADAPMFVVGVNEKTYKPAMDIVSNASCTTNCLAPLAKVVHEEFGIVEGLMTTVHATTATQKTVDGPSMKDWRGGRGAAQNIIPSSTGAAKAVGKVLPELNGKLTGMAFRVPTPNVSVVDLTCRLEKSASYEDVKAAVKYASEGPLKGILGYTDEDVVSTDFLGDSRSSIFDAKAGIGLSTSFMKLVTWYDNEWGYSNRVLDLIEHMAMVSALN
;
A
#
# COMPACT_ATOMS: atom_id res chain seq x y z
N MET A 1 -10.61 11.04 85.23
CA MET A 1 -11.37 11.49 84.04
C MET A 1 -11.43 10.30 83.07
N SER A 2 -12.26 9.26 83.28
CA SER A 2 -13.71 9.14 83.04
C SER A 2 -14.09 9.35 81.56
N ASN A 3 -14.70 8.41 80.81
CA ASN A 3 -15.24 7.05 81.06
C ASN A 3 -15.17 6.25 79.73
N ALA A 4 -14.71 4.98 79.65
CA ALA A 4 -15.37 3.69 80.00
C ALA A 4 -16.54 3.30 79.03
N ARG A 5 -16.72 2.05 78.54
CA ARG A 5 -16.05 0.72 78.68
C ARG A 5 -16.44 -0.20 77.47
N PHE A 6 -15.58 -1.08 76.91
CA PHE A 6 -15.42 -2.55 77.13
C PHE A 6 -16.68 -3.44 76.91
N TYR A 7 -16.70 -4.66 76.33
CA TYR A 7 -15.69 -5.55 75.66
C TYR A 7 -16.37 -6.72 74.85
N GLN A 8 -15.57 -7.57 74.19
CA GLN A 8 -15.83 -8.78 73.34
C GLN A 8 -15.94 -10.13 74.14
N PRO A 9 -15.88 -11.39 73.59
CA PRO A 9 -16.39 -12.07 72.35
C PRO A 9 -16.91 -13.56 72.52
N ASN A 10 -17.20 -14.27 71.39
CA ASN A 10 -16.89 -15.70 71.05
C ASN A 10 -17.92 -16.90 71.09
N GLN A 11 -18.02 -17.56 69.90
CA GLN A 11 -18.09 -19.02 69.57
C GLN A 11 -19.43 -19.86 69.53
N PRO A 12 -19.54 -20.93 68.67
CA PRO A 12 -20.74 -21.76 68.37
C PRO A 12 -20.58 -23.24 68.89
N PRO A 13 -21.17 -24.37 68.35
CA PRO A 13 -22.29 -24.64 67.40
C PRO A 13 -23.30 -25.76 67.85
N LYS A 14 -24.30 -26.15 67.01
CA LYS A 14 -25.03 -27.47 66.88
C LYS A 14 -26.25 -27.34 65.92
N SER A 15 -26.37 -28.02 64.76
CA SER A 15 -26.71 -29.43 64.45
C SER A 15 -28.22 -29.80 64.41
N GLY A 16 -28.77 -30.17 63.24
CA GLY A 16 -30.11 -30.81 63.12
C GLY A 16 -30.82 -30.65 61.75
N SER A 17 -31.06 -31.75 61.05
CA SER A 17 -31.91 -31.90 59.83
C SER A 17 -32.68 -33.24 59.94
N PRO A 18 -33.43 -33.78 58.94
CA PRO A 18 -33.92 -33.24 57.65
C PRO A 18 -35.42 -33.57 57.35
N SER A 19 -35.97 -33.09 56.22
CA SER A 19 -36.94 -33.89 55.43
C SER A 19 -37.02 -33.50 53.93
N HIS A 20 -37.07 -34.53 53.09
CA HIS A 20 -37.25 -34.61 51.62
C HIS A 20 -38.07 -35.92 51.37
N PRO A 21 -38.46 -36.37 50.15
CA PRO A 21 -38.19 -35.92 48.77
C PRO A 21 -39.53 -35.71 47.97
N LYS A 22 -39.68 -35.55 46.63
CA LYS A 22 -39.17 -36.31 45.46
C LYS A 22 -39.31 -35.54 44.13
N ARG A 23 -38.42 -35.83 43.16
CA ARG A 23 -38.63 -35.64 41.69
C ARG A 23 -39.13 -36.95 41.05
N PRO A 24 -39.48 -36.97 39.74
CA PRO A 24 -38.49 -37.51 38.79
C PRO A 24 -38.40 -36.79 37.41
N TYR A 25 -37.44 -37.28 36.61
CA TYR A 25 -36.92 -36.82 35.30
C TYR A 25 -37.85 -36.93 34.07
N LYS A 26 -37.50 -36.18 32.98
CA LYS A 26 -37.13 -36.75 31.65
C LYS A 26 -36.54 -35.72 30.64
N ARG A 27 -35.72 -36.21 29.69
CA ARG A 27 -35.26 -35.55 28.43
C ARG A 27 -36.07 -36.09 27.22
N PRO A 28 -36.04 -35.43 26.05
CA PRO A 28 -35.29 -35.93 24.87
C PRO A 28 -34.47 -34.80 24.17
N LEU A 29 -33.46 -34.96 23.30
CA LEU A 29 -33.09 -35.88 22.19
C LEU A 29 -33.57 -35.47 20.78
N TYR A 30 -32.65 -35.60 19.79
CA TYR A 30 -32.73 -35.16 18.38
C TYR A 30 -33.71 -35.98 17.51
N ALA A 31 -34.27 -35.35 16.46
CA ALA A 31 -34.63 -36.00 15.19
C ALA A 31 -34.77 -34.98 14.03
N ALA A 32 -34.53 -35.43 12.79
CA ALA A 32 -34.78 -34.67 11.55
C ALA A 32 -36.04 -35.22 10.84
N GLY A 33 -36.71 -34.43 9.99
CA GLY A 33 -37.91 -34.89 9.25
C GLY A 33 -38.44 -33.90 8.22
N ALA A 34 -38.46 -34.32 6.96
CA ALA A 34 -38.68 -33.51 5.76
C ALA A 34 -40.15 -33.12 5.43
N HIS A 35 -40.26 -32.14 4.50
CA HIS A 35 -41.36 -31.88 3.56
C HIS A 35 -42.81 -31.62 4.05
N LYS A 36 -43.34 -30.45 3.64
CA LYS A 36 -44.37 -30.39 2.58
C LYS A 36 -44.45 -29.00 1.93
N ASN A 37 -44.75 -28.99 0.62
CA ASN A 37 -44.89 -27.79 -0.19
C ASN A 37 -46.23 -27.09 0.06
N ASN A 38 -46.29 -25.77 -0.19
CA ASN A 38 -47.30 -25.22 -1.09
C ASN A 38 -46.85 -23.86 -1.66
N HIS A 39 -46.83 -23.76 -3.00
CA HIS A 39 -46.84 -22.49 -3.71
C HIS A 39 -48.26 -21.89 -3.65
N PHE A 40 -48.40 -20.56 -3.73
CA PHE A 40 -49.27 -19.87 -4.71
C PHE A 40 -49.15 -18.33 -4.56
N TYR A 41 -48.64 -17.67 -5.61
CA TYR A 41 -48.99 -16.31 -6.03
C TYR A 41 -50.08 -16.46 -7.12
N PRO A 42 -51.01 -15.50 -7.40
CA PRO A 42 -50.75 -14.09 -7.79
C PRO A 42 -51.69 -13.11 -7.03
N THR A 43 -52.07 -11.86 -7.41
CA THR A 43 -51.99 -11.08 -8.68
C THR A 43 -52.01 -9.56 -8.40
N TRP A 44 -51.70 -8.73 -9.40
CA TRP A 44 -52.01 -7.29 -9.45
C TRP A 44 -53.44 -7.03 -9.99
N LEU A 45 -54.16 -6.01 -9.50
CA LEU A 45 -54.69 -4.88 -10.31
C LEU A 45 -55.40 -3.78 -9.49
N SER A 46 -55.07 -2.52 -9.81
CA SER A 46 -55.82 -1.25 -9.75
C SER A 46 -57.19 -1.09 -9.03
N PHE A 47 -57.35 0.03 -8.32
CA PHE A 47 -58.57 0.88 -8.38
C PHE A 47 -58.26 2.38 -8.21
N LEU A 48 -59.14 3.25 -8.73
CA LEU A 48 -59.01 4.72 -8.82
C LEU A 48 -60.01 5.47 -7.92
N GLY A 49 -59.65 6.72 -7.57
CA GLY A 49 -60.54 7.77 -7.01
C GLY A 49 -60.58 7.89 -5.48
N SER A 50 -60.91 9.03 -4.86
CA SER A 50 -61.01 10.45 -5.31
C SER A 50 -61.44 11.32 -4.10
N GLY A 51 -61.09 12.63 -4.06
CA GLY A 51 -61.47 13.56 -2.95
C GLY A 51 -60.24 14.14 -2.23
N ASP A 52 -59.57 15.22 -2.66
CA ASP A 52 -59.99 16.61 -2.92
C ASP A 52 -60.20 17.49 -1.66
N HIS A 53 -59.29 18.46 -1.44
CA HIS A 53 -59.56 19.69 -0.68
C HIS A 53 -58.69 20.88 -1.19
N HIS A 54 -59.40 22.01 -1.40
CA HIS A 54 -59.03 23.35 -1.90
C HIS A 54 -57.69 23.97 -1.41
N ARG A 55 -56.84 24.61 -2.26
CA ARG A 55 -56.92 25.89 -3.06
C ARG A 55 -56.64 27.18 -2.23
N PRO A 56 -56.28 28.35 -2.83
CA PRO A 56 -55.11 28.64 -3.69
C PRO A 56 -54.48 30.05 -3.36
N TYR A 57 -53.53 30.57 -4.17
CA TYR A 57 -53.33 31.99 -4.58
C TYR A 57 -52.07 32.01 -5.48
N ALA A 58 -52.16 32.11 -6.81
CA ALA A 58 -52.41 33.29 -7.66
C ALA A 58 -51.11 34.00 -8.12
N ALA A 59 -51.07 34.45 -9.37
CA ALA A 59 -49.87 34.94 -10.06
C ALA A 59 -50.14 36.27 -10.77
N GLU A 60 -49.10 37.09 -10.96
CA GLU A 60 -49.13 38.26 -11.85
C GLU A 60 -47.80 38.44 -12.61
N SER A 61 -47.93 38.92 -13.86
CA SER A 61 -46.89 39.39 -14.79
C SER A 61 -47.62 40.02 -16.01
N PRO A 62 -46.98 40.80 -16.92
CA PRO A 62 -45.66 41.45 -16.92
C PRO A 62 -45.81 43.00 -17.15
N PRO A 63 -44.80 43.72 -17.70
CA PRO A 63 -44.84 43.98 -19.15
C PRO A 63 -43.48 43.94 -19.89
N THR A 64 -43.51 44.28 -21.18
CA THR A 64 -42.60 43.86 -22.28
C THR A 64 -41.62 44.92 -22.82
N THR A 65 -40.48 44.48 -23.38
CA THR A 65 -39.68 44.98 -24.57
C THR A 65 -38.18 44.64 -24.37
N SER A 66 -37.30 44.39 -25.35
CA SER A 66 -37.38 44.26 -26.81
C SER A 66 -36.39 43.20 -27.36
N ILE A 67 -36.91 42.33 -28.23
CA ILE A 67 -36.38 41.80 -29.51
C ILE A 67 -34.97 42.27 -29.97
N GLY A 68 -34.13 41.34 -30.46
CA GLY A 68 -33.01 41.68 -31.37
C GLY A 68 -31.95 40.59 -31.70
N PHE A 69 -32.18 39.80 -32.76
CA PHE A 69 -31.20 39.06 -33.61
C PHE A 69 -30.57 37.70 -33.21
N CYS A 70 -30.38 36.88 -34.27
CA CYS A 70 -29.60 35.64 -34.39
C CYS A 70 -30.11 34.33 -33.72
N VAL A 71 -31.28 33.87 -34.19
CA VAL A 71 -31.54 32.43 -34.37
C VAL A 71 -31.67 32.15 -35.87
N LEU A 72 -30.56 31.80 -36.53
CA LEU A 72 -30.56 31.35 -37.93
C LEU A 72 -29.33 30.48 -38.27
N GLU A 73 -29.12 29.37 -37.56
CA GLU A 73 -28.27 28.28 -38.08
C GLU A 73 -28.60 26.92 -37.43
N LEU A 74 -29.81 26.42 -37.67
CA LEU A 74 -30.25 25.13 -37.10
C LEU A 74 -31.23 24.37 -38.02
N LEU A 75 -30.98 24.42 -39.34
CA LEU A 75 -31.85 23.79 -40.34
C LEU A 75 -31.12 23.28 -41.61
N LEU A 76 -29.84 22.86 -41.52
CA LEU A 76 -29.10 22.35 -42.69
C LEU A 76 -28.12 21.17 -42.45
N PHE A 77 -28.38 20.28 -41.47
CA PHE A 77 -27.63 19.01 -41.35
C PHE A 77 -28.53 17.81 -40.99
N ARG A 78 -29.53 17.53 -41.84
CA ARG A 78 -30.40 16.35 -41.69
C ARG A 78 -30.76 15.69 -43.03
N SER A 79 -29.75 15.37 -43.83
CA SER A 79 -29.85 14.54 -45.04
C SER A 79 -28.49 14.02 -45.49
N PHE A 80 -28.00 12.94 -44.87
CA PHE A 80 -27.01 12.01 -45.44
C PHE A 80 -26.94 10.73 -44.59
N PHE A 81 -28.01 9.92 -44.64
CA PHE A 81 -28.03 8.59 -44.02
C PHE A 81 -29.03 7.65 -44.72
N PHE A 82 -28.86 7.44 -46.02
CA PHE A 82 -29.64 6.43 -46.77
C PHE A 82 -28.94 5.95 -48.06
N LEU A 83 -27.76 5.31 -47.91
CA LEU A 83 -27.26 4.34 -48.90
C LEU A 83 -26.17 3.44 -48.27
N PHE A 84 -26.54 2.27 -47.74
CA PHE A 84 -25.77 1.00 -47.66
C PHE A 84 -26.40 -0.05 -46.71
N VAL A 85 -27.69 -0.36 -46.87
CA VAL A 85 -28.28 -1.61 -46.33
C VAL A 85 -29.26 -2.17 -47.37
N ALA A 86 -28.73 -2.90 -48.37
CA ALA A 86 -29.56 -3.55 -49.39
C ALA A 86 -28.81 -4.67 -50.14
N THR A 87 -28.42 -5.75 -49.46
CA THR A 87 -28.26 -7.07 -50.11
C THR A 87 -28.65 -8.22 -49.18
N SER A 88 -29.56 -9.05 -49.69
CA SER A 88 -29.73 -10.48 -49.37
C SER A 88 -30.33 -10.89 -48.02
N SER A 89 -31.66 -10.85 -47.97
CA SER A 89 -32.47 -11.82 -47.20
C SER A 89 -32.53 -13.17 -47.94
N SER A 90 -32.27 -14.31 -47.27
CA SER A 90 -32.96 -15.59 -47.57
C SER A 90 -32.69 -16.71 -46.53
N ILE A 91 -33.59 -16.83 -45.55
CA ILE A 91 -34.38 -18.03 -45.19
C ILE A 91 -33.70 -19.44 -45.32
N ASP A 92 -33.18 -19.91 -44.17
CA ASP A 92 -33.68 -21.09 -43.39
C ASP A 92 -33.10 -22.54 -43.50
N HIS A 93 -33.06 -23.18 -42.31
CA HIS A 93 -33.22 -24.62 -41.97
C HIS A 93 -32.08 -25.68 -42.17
N ARG A 94 -31.33 -26.02 -41.10
CA ARG A 94 -31.52 -27.25 -40.25
C ARG A 94 -30.34 -27.64 -39.31
N ARG A 95 -30.70 -27.99 -38.06
CA ARG A 95 -30.15 -29.02 -37.13
C ARG A 95 -28.63 -29.31 -37.04
N SER A 96 -28.04 -29.13 -35.84
CA SER A 96 -27.82 -30.22 -34.85
C SER A 96 -26.90 -29.81 -33.67
N TYR A 97 -27.12 -30.43 -32.50
CA TYR A 97 -26.28 -30.28 -31.30
C TYR A 97 -25.00 -31.15 -31.38
N ALA A 98 -23.88 -30.67 -30.83
CA ALA A 98 -22.86 -31.53 -30.22
C ALA A 98 -22.04 -30.75 -29.18
N ILE A 99 -21.94 -31.30 -27.96
CA ILE A 99 -21.03 -30.88 -26.90
C ILE A 99 -19.82 -31.81 -26.94
N MET A 100 -18.60 -31.29 -26.77
CA MET A 100 -17.44 -32.12 -26.41
C MET A 100 -16.65 -31.49 -25.25
N ALA A 101 -16.74 -32.12 -24.09
CA ALA A 101 -15.73 -32.03 -23.05
C ALA A 101 -14.61 -33.02 -23.37
N PHE A 102 -13.35 -32.66 -23.11
CA PHE A 102 -12.24 -33.62 -23.19
C PHE A 102 -12.01 -34.30 -21.85
N SER A 103 -12.03 -35.64 -21.87
CA SER A 103 -11.78 -36.48 -20.70
C SER A 103 -10.30 -36.79 -20.53
N SER A 104 -9.89 -36.94 -19.27
CA SER A 104 -8.67 -37.63 -18.87
C SER A 104 -8.66 -39.11 -19.29
N SER A 105 -7.48 -39.69 -19.50
CA SER A 105 -7.23 -41.12 -19.25
C SER A 105 -5.77 -41.41 -18.92
N PHE A 106 -5.59 -42.44 -18.07
CA PHE A 106 -4.32 -42.92 -17.53
C PHE A 106 -3.56 -43.80 -18.54
N ALA A 107 -2.23 -43.80 -18.45
CA ALA A 107 -1.40 -44.97 -18.73
C ALA A 107 -0.24 -45.03 -17.74
N ARG A 108 0.12 -46.24 -17.28
CA ARG A 108 1.09 -46.50 -16.21
C ARG A 108 2.06 -47.57 -16.70
N SER A 109 3.37 -47.31 -16.66
CA SER A 109 4.38 -48.37 -16.62
C SER A 109 5.66 -47.89 -15.93
N THR A 110 6.42 -48.86 -15.43
CA THR A 110 7.57 -48.73 -14.52
C THR A 110 8.87 -49.09 -15.24
N VAL A 111 10.03 -48.56 -14.79
CA VAL A 111 11.19 -49.37 -14.36
C VAL A 111 12.32 -48.53 -13.72
N SER A 112 12.90 -49.14 -12.68
CA SER A 112 14.06 -48.87 -11.82
C SER A 112 15.22 -47.91 -12.19
N SER A 113 15.56 -47.08 -11.19
CA SER A 113 16.90 -46.87 -10.55
C SER A 113 18.20 -46.72 -11.35
N SER A 114 18.95 -45.65 -11.05
CA SER A 114 20.32 -45.78 -10.49
C SER A 114 20.72 -44.51 -9.70
N LEU A 115 21.42 -44.72 -8.58
CA LEU A 115 22.06 -43.68 -7.76
C LEU A 115 23.53 -43.56 -8.18
N ILE A 116 24.07 -42.34 -8.27
CA ILE A 116 25.49 -42.07 -7.98
C ILE A 116 25.58 -40.80 -7.14
N GLU A 117 26.42 -40.88 -6.11
CA GLU A 117 26.71 -39.88 -5.09
C GLU A 117 28.20 -39.52 -5.14
N ALA A 118 28.53 -38.21 -5.15
CA ALA A 118 29.88 -37.67 -4.92
C ALA A 118 29.73 -36.15 -4.67
N SER A 119 29.80 -35.62 -3.45
CA SER A 119 30.91 -35.54 -2.48
C SER A 119 31.75 -34.26 -2.63
N ARG A 120 32.07 -33.65 -1.48
CA ARG A 120 32.75 -32.36 -1.31
C ARG A 120 34.23 -32.42 -1.73
N SER A 121 34.81 -31.27 -2.08
CA SER A 121 36.10 -30.85 -1.52
C SER A 121 36.33 -29.34 -1.72
N ASP A 122 37.00 -28.75 -0.72
CA ASP A 122 37.46 -27.36 -0.71
C ASP A 122 38.65 -27.15 -1.66
N PHE A 123 38.95 -25.88 -2.03
CA PHE A 123 40.29 -25.27 -1.85
C PHE A 123 40.33 -23.82 -2.39
N SER A 124 40.72 -22.89 -1.52
CA SER A 124 41.44 -21.63 -1.84
C SER A 124 42.96 -21.93 -1.72
N PRO A 125 43.96 -21.13 -2.17
CA PRO A 125 43.90 -19.66 -2.26
C PRO A 125 44.79 -18.95 -3.33
N SER A 126 44.71 -17.61 -3.26
CA SER A 126 45.79 -16.61 -3.42
C SER A 126 46.50 -16.38 -4.77
N ASP A 127 46.50 -15.09 -5.13
CA ASP A 127 47.58 -14.31 -5.75
C ASP A 127 48.21 -14.76 -7.07
N PHE A 128 48.06 -13.93 -8.12
CA PHE A 128 49.25 -13.32 -8.75
C PHE A 128 48.96 -11.97 -9.43
N ARG A 129 50.02 -11.16 -9.47
CA ARG A 129 50.09 -9.71 -9.67
C ARG A 129 49.66 -9.18 -11.05
N LYS A 130 49.27 -7.90 -11.03
CA LYS A 130 49.46 -6.86 -12.07
C LYS A 130 50.32 -7.25 -13.28
N ALA A 131 49.75 -7.13 -14.48
CA ALA A 131 50.49 -6.75 -15.68
C ALA A 131 49.63 -5.80 -16.54
N SER A 132 50.01 -4.53 -16.58
CA SER A 132 49.51 -3.56 -17.55
C SER A 132 50.26 -3.73 -18.87
N PHE A 133 49.57 -3.81 -20.01
CA PHE A 133 50.20 -3.56 -21.31
C PHE A 133 49.32 -2.76 -22.27
N VAL A 134 50.00 -1.99 -23.12
CA VAL A 134 49.46 -0.95 -23.99
C VAL A 134 49.15 -1.50 -25.37
N GLY A 135 48.01 -1.05 -25.93
CA GLY A 135 47.77 -0.70 -27.33
C GLY A 135 48.27 -1.61 -28.48
N ASN A 136 47.33 -2.07 -29.30
CA ASN A 136 47.39 -2.00 -30.77
C ASN A 136 45.94 -2.15 -31.29
N SER A 137 45.38 -1.16 -31.97
CA SER A 137 45.59 -0.79 -33.38
C SER A 137 44.77 -1.65 -34.35
N LEU A 138 43.90 -0.96 -35.09
CA LEU A 138 42.92 -1.48 -36.04
C LEU A 138 43.53 -2.21 -37.23
N LYS A 139 42.79 -3.20 -37.76
CA LYS A 139 42.71 -3.47 -39.21
C LYS A 139 41.29 -3.92 -39.57
N LEU A 140 40.53 -3.04 -40.22
CA LEU A 140 39.30 -3.39 -40.93
C LEU A 140 39.63 -3.45 -42.43
N GLN A 141 39.18 -4.49 -43.13
CA GLN A 141 39.50 -4.67 -44.55
C GLN A 141 38.67 -3.77 -45.46
N SER A 142 39.30 -3.38 -46.57
CA SER A 142 38.75 -2.56 -47.65
C SER A 142 37.78 -3.32 -48.55
N GLY A 143 36.67 -2.67 -48.93
CA GLY A 143 35.86 -3.03 -50.10
C GLY A 143 35.89 -1.87 -51.12
N LEU A 144 36.40 -2.12 -52.32
CA LEU A 144 36.40 -1.15 -53.41
C LEU A 144 35.01 -1.10 -54.07
N PHE A 145 34.52 0.09 -54.39
CA PHE A 145 34.04 0.45 -55.72
C PHE A 145 33.98 1.97 -55.83
N GLY A 146 34.48 2.53 -56.93
CA GLY A 146 34.54 3.98 -57.14
C GLY A 146 33.97 4.38 -58.49
N THR A 147 33.31 5.54 -58.51
CA THR A 147 33.02 6.31 -59.73
C THR A 147 33.18 7.79 -59.42
N THR A 148 34.10 8.45 -60.12
CA THR A 148 34.31 9.90 -60.04
C THR A 148 33.43 10.62 -61.05
N VAL A 149 32.63 11.57 -60.61
CA VAL A 149 32.01 12.60 -61.47
C VAL A 149 32.28 13.97 -60.83
N SER A 150 32.80 14.90 -61.63
CA SER A 150 33.07 16.28 -61.22
C SER A 150 32.12 17.23 -61.93
N SER A 151 31.41 18.08 -61.19
CA SER A 151 30.90 19.37 -61.65
C SER A 151 30.23 20.16 -60.51
N GLY A 152 30.21 21.49 -60.64
CA GLY A 152 29.25 22.35 -59.93
C GLY A 152 29.67 22.86 -58.55
N ALA A 153 30.48 23.91 -58.51
CA ALA A 153 30.58 24.75 -57.31
C ALA A 153 29.28 25.58 -57.15
N SER A 154 28.49 25.27 -56.13
CA SER A 154 27.39 26.12 -55.64
C SER A 154 27.48 26.23 -54.13
N SER A 155 27.93 27.38 -53.64
CA SER A 155 28.12 27.66 -52.22
C SER A 155 26.79 27.90 -51.50
N LEU A 156 26.08 26.82 -51.18
CA LEU A 156 25.04 26.86 -50.15
C LEU A 156 25.71 26.82 -48.77
N GLN A 157 25.79 27.97 -48.12
CA GLN A 157 26.17 28.05 -46.71
C GLN A 157 25.10 27.33 -45.87
N LEU A 158 25.34 26.05 -45.58
CA LEU A 158 24.62 25.34 -44.55
C LEU A 158 24.97 26.03 -43.22
N ARG A 159 24.08 26.91 -42.73
CA ARG A 159 24.18 27.45 -41.38
C ARG A 159 24.23 26.25 -40.43
N SER A 160 25.39 26.04 -39.82
CA SER A 160 25.53 25.09 -38.72
C SER A 160 24.53 25.50 -37.64
N SER A 161 23.45 24.74 -37.52
CA SER A 161 22.59 24.79 -36.35
C SER A 161 23.46 24.35 -35.18
N ASN A 162 23.79 25.30 -34.30
CA ASN A 162 24.60 25.05 -33.12
C ASN A 162 24.07 23.82 -32.40
N ASN A 163 24.79 22.71 -32.54
CA ASN A 163 24.46 21.47 -31.87
C ASN A 163 24.88 21.64 -30.41
N ARG A 164 24.07 22.40 -29.65
CA ARG A 164 24.24 22.56 -28.21
C ARG A 164 24.15 21.16 -27.62
N THR A 165 25.31 20.60 -27.30
CA THR A 165 25.42 19.47 -26.40
C THR A 165 24.76 19.91 -25.11
N VAL A 166 23.51 19.48 -24.89
CA VAL A 166 22.81 19.68 -23.64
C VAL A 166 23.55 18.81 -22.62
N GLN A 167 24.54 19.43 -21.97
CA GLN A 167 25.14 18.87 -20.77
C GLN A 167 23.99 18.62 -19.79
N PRO A 168 23.78 17.38 -19.32
CA PRO A 168 22.69 17.10 -18.39
C PRO A 168 22.82 18.03 -17.20
N ILE A 169 21.71 18.62 -16.77
CA ILE A 169 21.70 19.52 -15.62
C ILE A 169 22.25 18.73 -14.42
N LYS A 170 23.30 19.25 -13.77
CA LYS A 170 23.78 18.67 -12.51
C LYS A 170 22.72 18.87 -11.44
N ALA A 171 21.83 17.89 -11.30
CA ALA A 171 20.92 17.80 -10.18
C ALA A 171 21.72 17.88 -8.87
N THR A 172 21.36 18.87 -8.06
CA THR A 172 22.12 19.34 -6.89
C THR A 172 21.25 20.06 -5.86
N ALA A 173 19.97 20.29 -6.14
CA ALA A 173 19.04 21.00 -5.26
C ALA A 173 18.50 20.12 -4.12
N THR A 174 18.29 18.82 -4.35
CA THR A 174 17.94 17.89 -3.25
C THR A 174 19.18 17.64 -2.38
N GLU A 175 19.29 18.42 -1.30
CA GLU A 175 20.39 18.29 -0.34
C GLU A 175 20.41 16.93 0.36
N ALA A 176 21.61 16.38 0.54
CA ALA A 176 21.83 15.29 1.47
C ALA A 176 21.35 15.72 2.88
N PRO A 177 20.53 14.91 3.58
CA PRO A 177 20.24 15.15 4.97
C PRO A 177 21.56 15.38 5.73
N PRO A 178 21.73 16.47 6.50
CA PRO A 178 22.87 16.61 7.38
C PRO A 178 22.92 15.34 8.24
N ALA A 179 24.05 14.64 8.19
CA ALA A 179 24.17 13.34 8.80
C ALA A 179 23.96 13.50 10.31
N ILE A 180 22.77 13.10 10.78
CA ILE A 180 22.53 13.00 12.21
C ILE A 180 23.46 11.89 12.68
N GLN A 181 24.53 12.30 13.36
CA GLN A 181 25.47 11.34 13.94
C GLN A 181 24.65 10.41 14.81
N LYS A 182 24.65 9.11 14.49
CA LYS A 182 24.07 8.08 15.35
C LYS A 182 24.91 8.01 16.62
N THR A 183 24.66 8.93 17.55
CA THR A 183 25.17 8.84 18.92
C THR A 183 24.72 7.50 19.47
N PRO A 184 25.62 6.61 19.93
CA PRO A 184 25.23 5.27 20.34
C PRO A 184 24.24 5.33 21.51
N ARG A 185 22.95 5.10 21.25
CA ARG A 185 21.95 4.94 22.30
C ARG A 185 22.30 3.65 23.06
N SER A 186 22.42 3.74 24.39
CA SER A 186 22.71 2.57 25.23
C SER A 186 21.47 1.70 25.43
N GLY A 187 20.98 1.08 24.35
CA GLY A 187 19.82 0.18 24.36
C GLY A 187 18.99 0.24 23.09
N LYS A 188 18.30 -0.87 22.81
CA LYS A 188 17.37 -1.01 21.68
C LYS A 188 16.06 -0.28 21.97
N THR A 189 15.43 0.30 20.96
CA THR A 189 14.09 0.89 21.10
C THR A 189 13.06 -0.23 21.26
N LYS A 190 12.42 -0.27 22.42
CA LYS A 190 11.40 -1.28 22.75
C LYS A 190 10.04 -0.89 22.20
N ILE A 191 9.45 -1.78 21.41
CA ILE A 191 8.18 -1.52 20.73
C ILE A 191 7.11 -2.58 21.02
N GLY A 192 5.86 -2.12 21.08
CA GLY A 192 4.66 -2.94 21.03
C GLY A 192 3.96 -2.84 19.67
N ILE A 193 3.22 -3.86 19.25
CA ILE A 193 2.45 -3.85 17.99
C ILE A 193 0.98 -4.16 18.29
N ASN A 194 0.07 -3.25 17.95
CA ASN A 194 -1.38 -3.48 18.01
C ASN A 194 -1.91 -3.88 16.62
N GLY A 195 -2.65 -4.99 16.56
CA GLY A 195 -3.15 -5.62 15.34
C GLY A 195 -2.10 -6.48 14.63
N PHE A 196 -2.27 -7.80 14.61
CA PHE A 196 -1.33 -8.74 14.00
C PHE A 196 -1.68 -9.07 12.54
N GLY A 197 -2.13 -8.03 11.82
CA GLY A 197 -2.48 -8.07 10.40
C GLY A 197 -1.26 -8.08 9.46
N ARG A 198 -1.47 -7.75 8.18
CA ARG A 198 -0.38 -7.68 7.18
C ARG A 198 0.77 -6.79 7.67
N ILE A 199 0.48 -5.54 8.03
CA ILE A 199 1.50 -4.60 8.49
C ILE A 199 2.13 -5.04 9.81
N GLY A 200 1.33 -5.34 10.85
CA GLY A 200 1.88 -5.75 12.14
C GLY A 200 2.83 -6.96 12.09
N ARG A 201 2.52 -7.99 11.29
CA ARG A 201 3.44 -9.14 11.11
C ARG A 201 4.70 -8.78 10.33
N LEU A 202 4.62 -7.91 9.34
CA LEU A 202 5.77 -7.55 8.52
C LEU A 202 6.68 -6.53 9.23
N VAL A 203 6.11 -5.62 10.03
CA VAL A 203 6.85 -4.80 11.01
C VAL A 203 7.63 -5.72 11.97
N LEU A 204 7.02 -6.77 12.51
CA LEU A 204 7.74 -7.74 13.31
C LEU A 204 8.82 -8.49 12.50
N ARG A 205 8.53 -8.96 11.28
CA ARG A 205 9.55 -9.63 10.43
C ARG A 205 10.77 -8.74 10.18
N VAL A 206 10.58 -7.48 9.78
CA VAL A 206 11.67 -6.53 9.59
C VAL A 206 12.41 -6.26 10.90
N ALA A 207 11.71 -6.13 12.03
CA ALA A 207 12.36 -5.95 13.33
C ALA A 207 13.21 -7.16 13.76
N THR A 208 12.91 -8.39 13.31
CA THR A 208 13.76 -9.57 13.62
C THR A 208 15.14 -9.55 12.94
N SER A 209 15.31 -8.77 11.86
CA SER A 209 16.60 -8.59 11.17
C SER A 209 17.32 -7.28 11.56
N ARG A 210 16.79 -6.55 12.55
CA ARG A 210 17.37 -5.30 13.05
C ARG A 210 18.01 -5.46 14.42
N ASP A 211 19.08 -4.72 14.65
CA ASP A 211 19.81 -4.67 15.92
C ASP A 211 19.43 -3.47 16.80
N ASP A 212 18.83 -2.42 16.23
CA ASP A 212 18.39 -1.21 16.92
C ASP A 212 17.02 -1.33 17.62
N ILE A 213 16.15 -2.25 17.18
CA ILE A 213 14.77 -2.40 17.67
C ILE A 213 14.55 -3.72 18.42
N ASP A 214 13.63 -3.70 19.40
CA ASP A 214 13.19 -4.89 20.13
C ASP A 214 11.67 -4.92 20.27
N VAL A 215 11.00 -5.91 19.66
CA VAL A 215 9.55 -6.08 19.82
C VAL A 215 9.29 -6.89 21.08
N VAL A 216 8.71 -6.26 22.10
CA VAL A 216 8.51 -6.89 23.42
C VAL A 216 7.10 -7.43 23.61
N ALA A 217 6.10 -6.90 22.89
CA ALA A 217 4.72 -7.34 22.98
C ALA A 217 3.93 -7.15 21.67
N VAL A 218 2.97 -8.03 21.43
CA VAL A 218 2.00 -7.95 20.33
C VAL A 218 0.58 -8.13 20.87
N ASN A 219 -0.36 -7.30 20.43
CA ASN A 219 -1.78 -7.40 20.78
C ASN A 219 -2.65 -7.71 19.56
N ASP A 220 -3.44 -8.77 19.63
CA ASP A 220 -4.57 -8.98 18.72
C ASP A 220 -5.68 -9.80 19.43
N PRO A 221 -6.92 -9.30 19.50
CA PRO A 221 -8.04 -9.98 20.16
C PRO A 221 -8.73 -11.06 19.30
N PHE A 222 -8.24 -11.33 18.08
CA PHE A 222 -8.83 -12.30 17.15
C PHE A 222 -7.95 -13.52 16.86
N VAL A 223 -6.70 -13.53 17.33
CA VAL A 223 -5.75 -14.64 17.12
C VAL A 223 -4.99 -14.95 18.42
N ASP A 224 -4.87 -16.23 18.76
CA ASP A 224 -4.07 -16.70 19.90
C ASP A 224 -2.58 -16.86 19.54
N ALA A 225 -1.72 -17.11 20.52
CA ALA A 225 -0.28 -17.29 20.30
C ALA A 225 0.05 -18.41 19.29
N LYS A 226 -0.73 -19.51 19.27
CA LYS A 226 -0.51 -20.64 18.35
C LYS A 226 -0.83 -20.24 16.90
N TYR A 227 -1.91 -19.50 16.70
CA TYR A 227 -2.30 -19.02 15.40
C TYR A 227 -1.42 -17.85 14.93
N MET A 228 -1.01 -16.95 15.82
CA MET A 228 0.02 -15.93 15.53
C MET A 228 1.31 -16.59 15.03
N ALA A 229 1.79 -17.65 15.68
CA ALA A 229 3.00 -18.35 15.25
C ALA A 229 2.86 -18.95 13.84
N TYR A 230 1.70 -19.55 13.52
CA TYR A 230 1.39 -20.04 12.17
C TYR A 230 1.38 -18.91 11.13
N MET A 231 0.64 -17.83 11.39
CA MET A 231 0.49 -16.68 10.46
C MET A 231 1.78 -15.89 10.27
N PHE A 232 2.70 -15.92 11.26
CA PHE A 232 4.02 -15.33 11.14
C PHE A 232 4.99 -16.24 10.37
N LYS A 233 4.92 -17.56 10.60
CA LYS A 233 5.78 -18.54 9.94
C LYS A 233 5.48 -18.67 8.45
N TYR A 234 4.21 -18.68 8.04
CA TYR A 234 3.81 -18.87 6.65
C TYR A 234 3.13 -17.62 6.09
N ASP A 235 3.76 -16.98 5.10
CA ASP A 235 3.20 -15.82 4.40
C ASP A 235 3.14 -16.08 2.88
N SER A 236 1.98 -15.82 2.27
CA SER A 236 1.78 -16.09 0.83
C SER A 236 2.45 -15.07 -0.09
N SER A 237 2.82 -13.89 0.41
CA SER A 237 3.51 -12.85 -0.38
C SER A 237 5.01 -12.81 -0.08
N HIS A 238 5.38 -12.97 1.20
CA HIS A 238 6.78 -12.84 1.67
C HIS A 238 7.40 -14.17 2.10
N GLY A 239 6.82 -15.29 1.66
CA GLY A 239 7.34 -16.64 1.89
C GLY A 239 7.37 -17.10 3.36
N VAL A 240 8.07 -18.22 3.57
CA VAL A 240 8.27 -18.81 4.90
C VAL A 240 9.28 -17.98 5.70
N PHE A 241 9.03 -17.77 6.99
CA PHE A 241 9.98 -17.13 7.88
C PHE A 241 11.20 -18.05 8.11
N ASN A 242 12.39 -17.55 7.78
CA ASN A 242 13.65 -18.30 7.84
C ASN A 242 14.25 -18.44 9.26
N GLY A 243 13.74 -17.69 10.24
CA GLY A 243 14.18 -17.76 11.63
C GLY A 243 13.44 -18.84 12.44
N THR A 244 13.76 -18.93 13.73
CA THR A 244 13.05 -19.83 14.65
C THR A 244 11.81 -19.15 15.22
N ILE A 245 10.73 -19.92 15.37
CA ILE A 245 9.54 -19.50 16.12
C ILE A 245 9.01 -20.67 16.96
N LYS A 246 8.73 -20.40 18.23
CA LYS A 246 8.11 -21.34 19.18
C LYS A 246 6.99 -20.63 19.94
N VAL A 247 5.98 -21.39 20.34
CA VAL A 247 5.01 -20.99 21.36
C VAL A 247 5.53 -21.54 22.68
N LEU A 248 5.81 -20.69 23.66
CA LEU A 248 6.26 -21.14 24.98
C LEU A 248 5.07 -21.42 25.89
N ASP A 249 4.08 -20.53 25.85
CA ASP A 249 2.80 -20.61 26.57
C ASP A 249 1.73 -19.80 25.79
N ASP A 250 0.49 -19.80 26.27
CA ASP A 250 -0.62 -19.11 25.58
C ASP A 250 -0.47 -17.57 25.53
N SER A 251 0.49 -17.00 26.27
CA SER A 251 0.82 -15.56 26.36
C SER A 251 2.24 -15.20 25.93
N THR A 252 3.05 -16.14 25.43
CA THR A 252 4.46 -15.90 25.06
C THR A 252 4.89 -16.64 23.80
N LEU A 253 5.40 -15.88 22.83
CA LEU A 253 6.15 -16.40 21.68
C LEU A 253 7.65 -16.26 21.91
N GLU A 254 8.43 -17.21 21.39
CA GLU A 254 9.87 -17.06 21.22
C GLU A 254 10.18 -16.96 19.73
N ILE A 255 10.86 -15.89 19.30
CA ILE A 255 11.30 -15.68 17.91
C ILE A 255 12.80 -15.38 17.91
N ASN A 256 13.60 -16.19 17.21
CA ASN A 256 15.07 -16.10 17.21
C ASN A 256 15.68 -16.04 18.63
N GLY A 257 15.09 -16.77 19.58
CA GLY A 257 15.51 -16.78 20.99
C GLY A 257 15.06 -15.59 21.84
N LYS A 258 14.37 -14.59 21.26
CA LYS A 258 13.76 -13.47 22.00
C LYS A 258 12.33 -13.80 22.39
N GLN A 259 11.93 -13.50 23.63
CA GLN A 259 10.54 -13.66 24.07
C GLN A 259 9.71 -12.41 23.75
N ILE A 260 8.50 -12.61 23.24
CA ILE A 260 7.52 -11.58 22.89
C ILE A 260 6.20 -11.93 23.57
N LYS A 261 5.63 -10.98 24.32
CA LYS A 261 4.37 -11.20 25.02
C LYS A 261 3.18 -11.05 24.08
N VAL A 262 2.24 -11.98 24.17
CA VAL A 262 1.00 -12.02 23.38
C VAL A 262 -0.14 -11.55 24.25
N VAL A 263 -0.90 -10.59 23.73
CA VAL A 263 -2.03 -9.95 24.39
C VAL A 263 -3.26 -10.05 23.47
N SER A 264 -4.45 -10.19 24.06
CA SER A 264 -5.71 -10.31 23.32
C SER A 264 -6.79 -9.39 23.88
N LYS A 265 -6.49 -8.09 23.96
CA LYS A 265 -7.40 -7.04 24.41
C LYS A 265 -8.04 -6.32 23.22
N ARG A 266 -9.33 -5.97 23.38
CA ARG A 266 -10.09 -5.18 22.38
C ARG A 266 -9.98 -3.68 22.61
N ASP A 267 -9.93 -3.23 23.86
CA ASP A 267 -9.68 -1.84 24.18
C ASP A 267 -8.16 -1.59 24.21
N PRO A 268 -7.64 -0.63 23.42
CA PRO A 268 -6.26 -0.17 23.48
C PRO A 268 -5.76 0.25 24.87
N ALA A 269 -6.65 0.68 25.77
CA ALA A 269 -6.33 1.10 27.13
C ALA A 269 -6.10 -0.06 28.10
N ASP A 270 -6.62 -1.25 27.81
CA ASP A 270 -6.47 -2.46 28.63
C ASP A 270 -5.14 -3.20 28.38
N ILE A 271 -4.31 -2.73 27.44
CA ILE A 271 -3.05 -3.36 27.05
C ILE A 271 -1.92 -2.83 27.95
N PRO A 272 -1.29 -3.65 28.81
CA PRO A 272 -0.28 -3.18 29.75
C PRO A 272 1.10 -3.09 29.08
N TRP A 273 1.25 -2.16 28.13
CA TRP A 273 2.51 -1.90 27.43
C TRP A 273 3.69 -1.62 28.37
N GLY A 274 3.44 -0.91 29.47
CA GLY A 274 4.44 -0.57 30.49
C GLY A 274 5.03 -1.81 31.18
N ASP A 275 4.21 -2.81 31.50
CA ASP A 275 4.63 -4.06 32.16
C ASP A 275 5.58 -4.88 31.27
N TYR A 276 5.47 -4.74 29.95
CA TYR A 276 6.37 -5.35 28.97
C TYR A 276 7.54 -4.44 28.57
N GLY A 277 7.53 -3.18 29.03
CA GLY A 277 8.54 -2.17 28.71
C GLY A 277 8.46 -1.62 27.27
N ALA A 278 7.30 -1.67 26.62
CA ALA A 278 7.11 -1.09 25.29
C ALA A 278 7.01 0.44 25.36
N GLU A 279 8.03 1.14 24.84
CA GLU A 279 8.04 2.61 24.82
C GLU A 279 7.23 3.18 23.64
N TYR A 280 7.33 2.54 22.48
CA TYR A 280 6.62 2.93 21.24
C TYR A 280 5.59 1.88 20.88
N VAL A 281 4.42 2.28 20.41
CA VAL A 281 3.38 1.36 19.90
C VAL A 281 3.13 1.61 18.42
N VAL A 282 3.23 0.55 17.63
CA VAL A 282 2.76 0.52 16.25
C VAL A 282 1.26 0.22 16.27
N GLU A 283 0.44 1.23 15.98
CA GLU A 283 -1.00 1.07 15.83
C GLU A 283 -1.32 0.64 14.39
N SER A 284 -1.51 -0.67 14.20
CA SER A 284 -1.74 -1.32 12.91
C SER A 284 -3.03 -2.13 12.81
N SER A 285 -3.99 -1.89 13.72
CA SER A 285 -5.34 -2.47 13.66
C SER A 285 -6.19 -1.87 12.53
N GLY A 286 -5.90 -0.62 12.16
CA GLY A 286 -6.65 0.14 11.16
C GLY A 286 -7.96 0.77 11.67
N VAL A 287 -8.31 0.62 12.96
CA VAL A 287 -9.55 1.20 13.54
C VAL A 287 -9.30 2.38 14.50
N PHE A 288 -8.08 2.52 15.04
CA PHE A 288 -7.69 3.57 15.99
C PHE A 288 -6.83 4.68 15.33
N THR A 289 -7.29 5.21 14.20
CA THR A 289 -6.50 6.11 13.33
C THR A 289 -6.60 7.62 13.65
N THR A 290 -7.25 8.01 14.75
CA THR A 290 -7.29 9.39 15.25
C THR A 290 -6.43 9.56 16.50
N LYS A 291 -6.00 10.78 16.82
CA LYS A 291 -5.23 11.07 18.06
C LYS A 291 -5.96 10.57 19.29
N GLU A 292 -7.25 10.89 19.41
CA GLU A 292 -8.09 10.48 20.55
C GLU A 292 -8.04 8.95 20.74
N LYS A 293 -8.30 8.19 19.67
CA LYS A 293 -8.34 6.72 19.72
C LYS A 293 -6.97 6.09 19.99
N ALA A 294 -5.93 6.58 19.32
CA ALA A 294 -4.56 6.12 19.53
C ALA A 294 -4.04 6.47 20.94
N SER A 295 -4.51 7.57 21.55
CA SER A 295 -4.08 8.00 22.88
C SER A 295 -4.40 6.98 23.99
N ALA A 296 -5.37 6.09 23.76
CA ALA A 296 -5.72 5.05 24.72
C ALA A 296 -4.53 4.11 25.04
N HIS A 297 -3.59 3.89 24.12
CA HIS A 297 -2.35 3.14 24.41
C HIS A 297 -1.43 3.81 25.45
N LEU A 298 -1.49 5.14 25.60
CA LEU A 298 -0.70 5.85 26.59
C LEU A 298 -1.14 5.51 28.02
N LYS A 299 -2.43 5.18 28.22
CA LYS A 299 -2.95 4.67 29.51
C LYS A 299 -2.33 3.32 29.89
N GLY A 300 -1.97 2.51 28.89
CA GLY A 300 -1.25 1.25 29.05
C GLY A 300 0.24 1.39 29.38
N GLY A 301 0.77 2.61 29.49
CA GLY A 301 2.18 2.87 29.80
C GLY A 301 3.10 3.06 28.58
N ALA A 302 2.56 3.05 27.36
CA ALA A 302 3.32 3.46 26.18
C ALA A 302 3.65 4.96 26.23
N LYS A 303 4.83 5.35 25.73
CA LYS A 303 5.26 6.76 25.65
C LYS A 303 4.85 7.41 24.33
N LYS A 304 4.89 6.64 23.23
CA LYS A 304 4.67 7.13 21.85
C LYS A 304 3.81 6.16 21.05
N VAL A 305 3.04 6.67 20.09
CA VAL A 305 2.22 5.86 19.17
C VAL A 305 2.45 6.29 17.72
N VAL A 306 2.73 5.31 16.86
CA VAL A 306 2.86 5.48 15.40
C VAL A 306 1.71 4.75 14.72
N ILE A 307 0.77 5.51 14.17
CA ILE A 307 -0.38 5.00 13.41
C ILE A 307 0.11 4.55 12.02
N SER A 308 -0.07 3.27 11.69
CA SER A 308 0.34 2.66 10.42
C SER A 308 -0.68 2.88 9.28
N ALA A 309 -1.30 4.06 9.27
CA ALA A 309 -2.27 4.52 8.28
C ALA A 309 -2.36 6.05 8.31
N PRO A 310 -2.86 6.73 7.26
CA PRO A 310 -3.16 8.16 7.30
C PRO A 310 -4.12 8.50 8.43
N SER A 311 -3.79 9.56 9.18
CA SER A 311 -4.65 10.10 10.23
C SER A 311 -5.37 11.37 9.76
N ALA A 312 -6.55 11.61 10.33
CA ALA A 312 -7.30 12.85 10.10
C ALA A 312 -6.64 14.03 10.84
N ASP A 313 -6.13 13.78 12.05
CA ASP A 313 -5.75 14.77 13.07
C ASP A 313 -4.33 14.59 13.63
N ALA A 314 -3.70 13.41 13.50
CA ALA A 314 -2.30 13.21 13.85
C ALA A 314 -1.35 13.78 12.76
N PRO A 315 -0.21 14.40 13.14
CA PRO A 315 0.81 14.80 12.19
C PRO A 315 1.33 13.59 11.43
N MET A 316 1.49 13.75 10.11
CA MET A 316 1.98 12.69 9.23
C MET A 316 3.44 12.93 8.86
N PHE A 317 4.21 11.85 8.87
CA PHE A 317 5.61 11.85 8.47
C PHE A 317 5.86 10.83 7.35
N VAL A 318 6.77 11.20 6.45
CA VAL A 318 7.41 10.31 5.47
C VAL A 318 8.91 10.49 5.65
N VAL A 319 9.60 9.38 5.91
CA VAL A 319 11.07 9.36 6.11
C VAL A 319 11.77 9.67 4.78
N GLY A 320 12.77 10.56 4.83
CA GLY A 320 13.43 11.14 3.66
C GLY A 320 12.73 12.38 3.11
N VAL A 321 11.67 12.87 3.76
CA VAL A 321 10.84 13.98 3.27
C VAL A 321 10.66 15.04 4.34
N ASN A 322 10.00 14.69 5.45
CA ASN A 322 9.64 15.66 6.50
C ASN A 322 9.84 15.16 7.93
N GLU A 323 10.47 14.00 8.15
CA GLU A 323 10.71 13.41 9.48
C GLU A 323 11.37 14.39 10.45
N LYS A 324 12.29 15.24 9.97
CA LYS A 324 12.98 16.30 10.74
C LYS A 324 12.05 17.37 11.32
N THR A 325 10.79 17.44 10.88
CA THR A 325 9.76 18.34 11.46
C THR A 325 9.09 17.74 12.71
N TYR A 326 9.42 16.48 13.05
CA TYR A 326 9.05 15.84 14.30
C TYR A 326 9.57 16.65 15.51
N LYS A 327 8.79 16.67 16.59
CA LYS A 327 9.17 17.28 17.86
C LYS A 327 8.90 16.28 18.99
N PRO A 328 9.74 16.20 20.04
CA PRO A 328 9.51 15.28 21.17
C PRO A 328 8.15 15.44 21.86
N ALA A 329 7.50 16.61 21.77
CA ALA A 329 6.14 16.83 22.28
C ALA A 329 5.01 16.18 21.44
N MET A 330 5.33 15.57 20.30
CA MET A 330 4.38 14.82 19.49
C MET A 330 4.37 13.35 19.95
N ASP A 331 3.41 13.01 20.80
CA ASP A 331 3.26 11.64 21.33
C ASP A 331 2.63 10.68 20.33
N ILE A 332 1.73 11.20 19.49
CA ILE A 332 0.95 10.41 18.53
C ILE A 332 1.16 10.98 17.14
N VAL A 333 1.70 10.14 16.26
CA VAL A 333 2.04 10.49 14.87
C VAL A 333 1.50 9.41 13.91
N SER A 334 1.53 9.70 12.62
CA SER A 334 1.15 8.76 11.57
C SER A 334 2.28 8.63 10.54
N ASN A 335 2.56 7.40 10.08
CA ASN A 335 3.51 7.15 9.00
C ASN A 335 2.88 7.35 7.60
N ALA A 336 1.82 8.15 7.49
CA ALA A 336 0.99 8.31 6.28
C ALA A 336 0.51 6.97 5.69
N SER A 337 0.41 6.83 4.36
CA SER A 337 0.16 5.55 3.68
C SER A 337 1.37 5.10 2.85
N CYS A 338 1.36 3.83 2.44
CA CYS A 338 2.29 3.28 1.45
C CYS A 338 2.37 4.13 0.17
N THR A 339 1.23 4.50 -0.44
CA THR A 339 1.21 5.36 -1.63
C THR A 339 1.78 6.76 -1.37
N THR A 340 1.57 7.35 -0.17
CA THR A 340 2.19 8.65 0.16
C THR A 340 3.70 8.52 0.36
N ASN A 341 4.17 7.43 0.99
CA ASN A 341 5.60 7.13 1.11
C ASN A 341 6.26 6.87 -0.26
N CYS A 342 5.52 6.36 -1.24
CA CYS A 342 6.01 6.18 -2.61
C CYS A 342 6.07 7.50 -3.40
N LEU A 343 4.98 8.28 -3.36
CA LEU A 343 4.86 9.51 -4.15
C LEU A 343 5.69 10.68 -3.60
N ALA A 344 5.76 10.85 -2.27
CA ALA A 344 6.37 12.05 -1.68
C ALA A 344 7.90 12.18 -1.93
N PRO A 345 8.73 11.12 -1.86
CA PRO A 345 10.16 11.22 -2.20
C PRO A 345 10.40 11.60 -3.66
N LEU A 346 9.64 11.02 -4.60
CA LEU A 346 9.72 11.38 -6.02
C LEU A 346 9.26 12.83 -6.24
N ALA A 347 8.12 13.22 -5.65
CA ALA A 347 7.58 14.56 -5.76
C ALA A 347 8.53 15.62 -5.16
N LYS A 348 9.22 15.32 -4.06
CA LYS A 348 10.26 16.19 -3.48
C LYS A 348 11.37 16.49 -4.48
N VAL A 349 12.01 15.46 -5.05
CA VAL A 349 13.12 15.62 -6.00
C VAL A 349 12.69 16.43 -7.23
N VAL A 350 11.54 16.07 -7.82
CA VAL A 350 11.03 16.76 -9.00
C VAL A 350 10.65 18.21 -8.69
N HIS A 351 10.12 18.48 -7.49
CA HIS A 351 9.75 19.84 -7.07
C HIS A 351 10.96 20.72 -6.79
N GLU A 352 11.98 20.21 -6.11
CA GLU A 352 13.19 20.98 -5.74
C GLU A 352 14.05 21.32 -6.97
N GLU A 353 14.15 20.42 -7.95
CA GLU A 353 15.00 20.62 -9.14
C GLU A 353 14.32 21.40 -10.28
N PHE A 354 13.00 21.24 -10.42
CA PHE A 354 12.24 21.70 -11.60
C PHE A 354 10.95 22.47 -11.28
N GLY A 355 10.50 22.46 -10.03
CA GLY A 355 9.18 22.96 -9.66
C GLY A 355 8.05 22.06 -10.20
N ILE A 356 6.97 21.95 -9.44
CA ILE A 356 5.73 21.30 -9.86
C ILE A 356 4.66 22.37 -9.77
N VAL A 357 4.00 22.63 -10.90
CA VAL A 357 2.88 23.57 -11.02
C VAL A 357 1.61 22.87 -10.55
N GLU A 358 1.35 21.69 -11.11
CA GLU A 358 0.21 20.82 -10.79
C GLU A 358 0.50 19.37 -11.18
N GLY A 359 -0.22 18.42 -10.58
CA GLY A 359 -0.12 17.01 -10.97
C GLY A 359 -1.30 16.15 -10.52
N LEU A 360 -1.58 15.14 -11.33
CA LEU A 360 -2.56 14.10 -11.07
C LEU A 360 -1.88 12.75 -10.93
N MET A 361 -2.19 12.05 -9.84
CA MET A 361 -1.67 10.72 -9.55
C MET A 361 -2.75 9.65 -9.74
N THR A 362 -2.37 8.56 -10.40
CA THR A 362 -3.08 7.29 -10.34
C THR A 362 -2.18 6.28 -9.64
N THR A 363 -2.67 5.54 -8.66
CA THR A 363 -1.97 4.34 -8.18
C THR A 363 -2.68 3.09 -8.67
N VAL A 364 -1.96 2.25 -9.41
CA VAL A 364 -2.40 0.89 -9.73
C VAL A 364 -1.91 0.02 -8.59
N HIS A 365 -2.84 -0.43 -7.75
CA HIS A 365 -2.56 -0.87 -6.40
C HIS A 365 -3.02 -2.31 -6.18
N ALA A 366 -2.19 -3.11 -5.51
CA ALA A 366 -2.52 -4.46 -5.10
C ALA A 366 -3.81 -4.53 -4.26
N THR A 367 -4.41 -5.73 -4.23
CA THR A 367 -5.56 -6.03 -3.38
C THR A 367 -5.19 -5.93 -1.90
N THR A 368 -6.07 -5.36 -1.06
CA THR A 368 -5.86 -5.27 0.40
C THR A 368 -6.96 -5.98 1.18
N ALA A 369 -6.68 -6.36 2.44
CA ALA A 369 -7.58 -7.12 3.32
C ALA A 369 -8.99 -6.53 3.56
N THR A 370 -9.23 -5.27 3.18
CA THR A 370 -10.55 -4.62 3.22
C THR A 370 -11.47 -5.04 2.07
N GLN A 371 -10.92 -5.51 0.94
CA GLN A 371 -11.66 -5.99 -0.22
C GLN A 371 -12.21 -7.42 -0.01
N LYS A 372 -13.05 -7.89 -0.93
CA LYS A 372 -13.77 -9.17 -0.81
C LYS A 372 -13.30 -10.17 -1.87
N THR A 373 -13.38 -11.47 -1.56
CA THR A 373 -13.09 -12.57 -2.50
C THR A 373 -14.18 -12.73 -3.57
N VAL A 374 -15.42 -12.43 -3.19
CA VAL A 374 -16.63 -12.41 -4.03
C VAL A 374 -17.42 -11.14 -3.72
N ASP A 375 -18.39 -10.81 -4.58
CA ASP A 375 -19.26 -9.64 -4.39
C ASP A 375 -19.99 -9.67 -3.04
N GLY A 376 -19.88 -8.59 -2.27
CA GLY A 376 -20.53 -8.47 -0.96
C GLY A 376 -20.46 -7.06 -0.35
N PRO A 377 -21.05 -6.86 0.85
CA PRO A 377 -21.12 -5.54 1.48
C PRO A 377 -19.74 -4.95 1.83
N SER A 378 -19.60 -3.64 1.60
CA SER A 378 -18.40 -2.86 1.93
C SER A 378 -18.81 -1.62 2.72
N MET A 379 -18.19 -1.44 3.88
CA MET A 379 -18.46 -0.33 4.80
C MET A 379 -17.88 1.02 4.35
N LYS A 380 -16.95 1.01 3.38
CA LYS A 380 -16.21 2.21 2.96
C LYS A 380 -16.73 2.79 1.64
N ASP A 381 -16.88 1.93 0.63
CA ASP A 381 -17.35 2.30 -0.70
C ASP A 381 -17.90 1.07 -1.43
N TRP A 382 -18.92 1.25 -2.29
CA TRP A 382 -19.60 0.14 -2.96
C TRP A 382 -18.70 -0.64 -3.93
N ARG A 383 -17.71 0.02 -4.53
CA ARG A 383 -16.83 -0.60 -5.56
C ARG A 383 -15.87 -1.59 -4.92
N GLY A 384 -15.32 -1.30 -3.76
CA GLY A 384 -14.48 -2.19 -2.95
C GLY A 384 -15.21 -3.41 -2.37
N GLY A 385 -16.55 -3.48 -2.50
CA GLY A 385 -17.34 -4.67 -2.20
C GLY A 385 -17.33 -5.73 -3.31
N ARG A 386 -16.86 -5.39 -4.51
CA ARG A 386 -16.78 -6.34 -5.64
C ARG A 386 -15.62 -7.33 -5.47
N GLY A 387 -15.74 -8.52 -6.05
CA GLY A 387 -14.71 -9.56 -6.04
C GLY A 387 -13.36 -9.05 -6.54
N ALA A 388 -12.34 -9.11 -5.68
CA ALA A 388 -11.06 -8.44 -5.89
C ALA A 388 -10.18 -9.07 -6.97
N ALA A 389 -10.25 -10.40 -7.15
CA ALA A 389 -9.44 -11.13 -8.12
C ALA A 389 -9.99 -11.03 -9.55
N GLN A 390 -11.23 -10.56 -9.71
CA GLN A 390 -11.99 -10.57 -10.97
C GLN A 390 -12.15 -9.18 -11.60
N ASN A 391 -11.77 -8.11 -10.90
CA ASN A 391 -12.09 -6.73 -11.30
C ASN A 391 -10.87 -5.79 -11.22
N ILE A 392 -10.84 -4.82 -12.13
CA ILE A 392 -10.11 -3.56 -11.94
C ILE A 392 -11.09 -2.60 -11.23
N ILE A 393 -10.80 -2.21 -9.99
CA ILE A 393 -11.75 -1.50 -9.12
C ILE A 393 -11.27 -0.04 -8.90
N PRO A 394 -11.91 0.97 -9.50
CA PRO A 394 -11.55 2.37 -9.25
C PRO A 394 -12.01 2.79 -7.84
N SER A 395 -11.09 3.38 -7.07
CA SER A 395 -11.28 3.80 -5.68
C SER A 395 -10.70 5.21 -5.44
N SER A 396 -11.23 5.94 -4.45
CA SER A 396 -10.70 7.23 -4.04
C SER A 396 -9.51 7.07 -3.09
N THR A 397 -8.53 7.97 -3.18
CA THR A 397 -7.38 8.00 -2.27
C THR A 397 -7.05 9.42 -1.83
N GLY A 398 -6.72 9.59 -0.55
CA GLY A 398 -6.19 10.83 -0.02
C GLY A 398 -4.67 10.98 -0.23
N ALA A 399 -3.99 9.96 -0.78
CA ALA A 399 -2.52 9.89 -0.73
C ALA A 399 -1.80 11.06 -1.41
N ALA A 400 -2.23 11.47 -2.61
CA ALA A 400 -1.66 12.63 -3.30
C ALA A 400 -1.95 13.95 -2.57
N LYS A 401 -3.16 14.12 -2.02
CA LYS A 401 -3.48 15.28 -1.18
C LYS A 401 -2.67 15.29 0.13
N ALA A 402 -2.30 14.12 0.65
CA ALA A 402 -1.44 13.99 1.82
C ALA A 402 0.03 14.35 1.52
N VAL A 403 0.48 14.32 0.25
CA VAL A 403 1.79 14.90 -0.12
C VAL A 403 1.84 16.38 0.24
N GLY A 404 0.77 17.13 -0.05
CA GLY A 404 0.64 18.54 0.36
C GLY A 404 0.62 18.80 1.87
N LYS A 405 0.55 17.75 2.72
CA LYS A 405 0.72 17.86 4.18
C LYS A 405 2.16 17.61 4.64
N VAL A 406 2.97 16.86 3.87
CA VAL A 406 4.38 16.57 4.17
C VAL A 406 5.36 17.45 3.38
N LEU A 407 4.90 17.99 2.25
CA LEU A 407 5.55 18.99 1.39
C LEU A 407 4.55 20.15 1.21
N PRO A 408 4.48 21.12 2.16
CA PRO A 408 3.48 22.19 2.17
C PRO A 408 3.44 23.04 0.88
N GLU A 409 4.56 23.18 0.20
CA GLU A 409 4.72 23.86 -1.10
C GLU A 409 4.04 23.16 -2.28
N LEU A 410 3.61 21.90 -2.08
CA LEU A 410 2.77 21.10 -2.98
C LEU A 410 1.31 21.05 -2.54
N ASN A 411 0.92 21.75 -1.46
CA ASN A 411 -0.46 21.79 -1.01
C ASN A 411 -1.40 22.38 -2.08
N GLY A 412 -2.51 21.71 -2.35
CA GLY A 412 -3.43 22.06 -3.43
C GLY A 412 -2.95 21.71 -4.85
N LYS A 413 -1.66 21.45 -5.08
CA LYS A 413 -1.09 21.15 -6.42
C LYS A 413 -1.22 19.68 -6.83
N LEU A 414 -1.35 18.77 -5.86
CA LEU A 414 -1.42 17.32 -6.10
C LEU A 414 -2.74 16.71 -5.60
N THR A 415 -3.38 15.94 -6.46
CA THR A 415 -4.52 15.06 -6.12
C THR A 415 -4.48 13.80 -6.97
N GLY A 416 -5.35 12.82 -6.69
CA GLY A 416 -5.30 11.54 -7.41
C GLY A 416 -6.40 10.55 -7.06
N MET A 417 -6.31 9.39 -7.69
CA MET A 417 -7.22 8.25 -7.53
C MET A 417 -6.44 6.93 -7.52
N ALA A 418 -7.13 5.80 -7.33
CA ALA A 418 -6.53 4.48 -7.38
C ALA A 418 -7.35 3.53 -8.25
N PHE A 419 -6.68 2.57 -8.88
CA PHE A 419 -7.30 1.33 -9.38
C PHE A 419 -6.76 0.16 -8.55
N ARG A 420 -7.63 -0.58 -7.89
CA ARG A 420 -7.24 -1.87 -7.28
C ARG A 420 -7.24 -2.95 -8.35
N VAL A 421 -6.19 -3.76 -8.40
CA VAL A 421 -6.01 -4.80 -9.41
C VAL A 421 -5.79 -6.19 -8.78
N PRO A 422 -5.96 -7.29 -9.54
CA PRO A 422 -5.77 -8.67 -9.07
C PRO A 422 -4.32 -9.11 -8.73
N THR A 423 -3.48 -8.24 -8.16
CA THR A 423 -2.18 -8.62 -7.59
C THR A 423 -2.28 -8.74 -6.06
N PRO A 424 -1.58 -9.70 -5.43
CA PRO A 424 -1.64 -9.91 -3.97
C PRO A 424 -0.79 -8.90 -3.19
N ASN A 425 0.28 -8.38 -3.80
CA ASN A 425 1.15 -7.35 -3.27
C ASN A 425 1.87 -6.61 -4.43
N VAL A 426 2.63 -5.57 -4.09
CA VAL A 426 3.30 -4.59 -4.96
C VAL A 426 2.33 -3.73 -5.76
N SER A 427 2.61 -2.45 -5.74
CA SER A 427 1.82 -1.39 -6.34
C SER A 427 2.72 -0.42 -7.10
N VAL A 428 2.12 0.40 -7.97
CA VAL A 428 2.82 1.43 -8.73
C VAL A 428 2.08 2.75 -8.67
N VAL A 429 2.82 3.85 -8.68
CA VAL A 429 2.35 5.22 -8.84
C VAL A 429 2.67 5.68 -10.26
N ASP A 430 1.64 6.16 -10.93
CA ASP A 430 1.70 6.99 -12.14
C ASP A 430 1.44 8.43 -11.71
N LEU A 431 2.47 9.29 -11.78
CA LEU A 431 2.35 10.73 -11.58
C LEU A 431 2.43 11.44 -12.93
N THR A 432 1.34 12.05 -13.36
CA THR A 432 1.35 12.96 -14.51
C THR A 432 1.41 14.39 -13.99
N CYS A 433 2.46 15.14 -14.32
CA CYS A 433 2.72 16.47 -13.75
C CYS A 433 3.22 17.49 -14.77
N ARG A 434 2.98 18.77 -14.45
CA ARG A 434 3.50 19.93 -15.19
C ARG A 434 4.62 20.59 -14.39
N LEU A 435 5.80 20.69 -15.01
CA LEU A 435 6.97 21.32 -14.43
C LEU A 435 6.93 22.85 -14.62
N GLU A 436 7.57 23.57 -13.71
CA GLU A 436 7.70 25.04 -13.79
C GLU A 436 8.90 25.45 -14.65
N LYS A 437 10.05 24.85 -14.35
CA LYS A 437 11.29 24.91 -15.15
C LYS A 437 11.29 23.72 -16.11
N SER A 438 11.27 24.01 -17.41
CA SER A 438 11.37 22.99 -18.45
C SER A 438 12.67 22.18 -18.34
N ALA A 439 12.55 20.87 -18.50
CA ALA A 439 13.64 19.88 -18.42
C ALA A 439 13.44 18.79 -19.48
N SER A 440 14.51 18.15 -19.95
CA SER A 440 14.36 16.92 -20.72
C SER A 440 14.01 15.76 -19.78
N TYR A 441 13.44 14.68 -20.33
CA TYR A 441 13.21 13.47 -19.53
C TYR A 441 14.53 12.86 -19.01
N GLU A 442 15.64 13.02 -19.76
CA GLU A 442 16.99 12.64 -19.30
C GLU A 442 17.46 13.45 -18.08
N ASP A 443 17.19 14.77 -18.03
CA ASP A 443 17.51 15.59 -16.85
C ASP A 443 16.73 15.14 -15.61
N VAL A 444 15.45 14.79 -15.78
CA VAL A 444 14.61 14.29 -14.67
C VAL A 444 15.07 12.91 -14.21
N LYS A 445 15.43 12.01 -15.12
CA LYS A 445 16.07 10.73 -14.77
C LYS A 445 17.38 10.93 -14.01
N ALA A 446 18.24 11.85 -14.46
CA ALA A 446 19.50 12.16 -13.81
C ALA A 446 19.29 12.70 -12.38
N ALA A 447 18.28 13.56 -12.18
CA ALA A 447 17.90 14.07 -10.86
C ALA A 447 17.43 12.98 -9.91
N VAL A 448 16.52 12.12 -10.37
CA VAL A 448 16.01 11.01 -9.56
C VAL A 448 17.11 9.99 -9.25
N LYS A 449 17.98 9.69 -10.21
CA LYS A 449 19.16 8.83 -10.00
C LYS A 449 20.10 9.40 -8.94
N TYR A 450 20.51 10.66 -9.09
CA TYR A 450 21.35 11.36 -8.10
C TYR A 450 20.72 11.31 -6.70
N ALA A 451 19.42 11.60 -6.60
CA ALA A 451 18.73 11.58 -5.32
C ALA A 451 18.69 10.16 -4.70
N SER A 452 18.48 9.12 -5.51
CA SER A 452 18.46 7.72 -5.07
C SER A 452 19.83 7.18 -4.63
N GLU A 453 20.92 7.73 -5.16
CA GLU A 453 22.30 7.30 -4.85
C GLU A 453 22.93 8.12 -3.71
N GLY A 454 22.43 9.33 -3.46
CA GLY A 454 22.85 10.23 -2.39
C GLY A 454 21.77 10.47 -1.31
N PRO A 455 21.06 11.62 -1.34
CA PRO A 455 20.23 12.13 -0.25
C PRO A 455 19.12 11.19 0.23
N LEU A 456 18.54 10.40 -0.66
CA LEU A 456 17.39 9.53 -0.40
C LEU A 456 17.75 8.03 -0.51
N LYS A 457 19.03 7.69 -0.42
CA LYS A 457 19.51 6.31 -0.52
C LYS A 457 18.83 5.38 0.48
N GLY A 458 18.23 4.30 -0.01
CA GLY A 458 17.44 3.34 0.78
C GLY A 458 15.97 3.71 0.97
N ILE A 459 15.57 4.94 0.60
CA ILE A 459 14.18 5.41 0.57
C ILE A 459 13.67 5.46 -0.89
N LEU A 460 14.41 6.16 -1.74
CA LEU A 460 14.18 6.26 -3.18
C LEU A 460 15.20 5.37 -3.91
N GLY A 461 14.72 4.59 -4.87
CA GLY A 461 15.51 3.83 -5.82
C GLY A 461 15.33 4.34 -7.25
N TYR A 462 16.20 3.89 -8.13
CA TYR A 462 16.17 4.10 -9.57
C TYR A 462 16.40 2.74 -10.25
N THR A 463 15.70 2.48 -11.36
CA THR A 463 15.98 1.35 -12.26
C THR A 463 15.77 1.77 -13.72
N ASP A 464 16.62 1.25 -14.60
CA ASP A 464 16.51 1.29 -16.06
C ASP A 464 16.46 -0.12 -16.68
N GLU A 465 16.17 -1.14 -15.86
CA GLU A 465 15.89 -2.51 -16.27
C GLU A 465 14.40 -2.70 -16.66
N ASP A 466 14.09 -3.75 -17.43
CA ASP A 466 12.73 -4.04 -17.92
C ASP A 466 11.92 -4.86 -16.90
N VAL A 467 11.61 -4.21 -15.77
CA VAL A 467 11.04 -4.80 -14.54
C VAL A 467 9.50 -4.90 -14.53
N VAL A 468 8.98 -5.79 -13.69
CA VAL A 468 7.55 -5.95 -13.38
C VAL A 468 7.28 -6.00 -11.88
N SER A 469 6.00 -6.02 -11.48
CA SER A 469 5.60 -5.91 -10.06
C SER A 469 6.20 -6.98 -9.13
N THR A 470 6.41 -8.21 -9.61
CA THR A 470 6.97 -9.28 -8.77
C THR A 470 8.41 -9.04 -8.36
N ASP A 471 9.17 -8.24 -9.11
CA ASP A 471 10.60 -8.03 -8.90
C ASP A 471 10.88 -7.13 -7.69
N PHE A 472 9.83 -6.43 -7.20
CA PHE A 472 9.87 -5.58 -6.01
C PHE A 472 9.30 -6.26 -4.74
N LEU A 473 8.94 -7.55 -4.79
CA LEU A 473 8.46 -8.27 -3.61
C LEU A 473 9.56 -8.34 -2.54
N GLY A 474 9.30 -7.73 -1.38
CA GLY A 474 10.29 -7.62 -0.31
C GLY A 474 11.32 -6.51 -0.50
N ASP A 475 11.14 -5.61 -1.48
CA ASP A 475 11.97 -4.40 -1.59
C ASP A 475 11.67 -3.43 -0.43
N SER A 476 12.71 -3.04 0.31
CA SER A 476 12.61 -2.20 1.50
C SER A 476 12.54 -0.70 1.19
N ARG A 477 12.72 -0.30 -0.08
CA ARG A 477 12.60 1.09 -0.53
C ARG A 477 11.14 1.54 -0.54
N SER A 478 10.92 2.83 -0.32
CA SER A 478 9.58 3.42 -0.32
C SER A 478 9.06 3.70 -1.73
N SER A 479 9.98 3.97 -2.66
CA SER A 479 9.73 4.41 -4.03
C SER A 479 10.87 3.89 -4.88
N ILE A 480 10.61 3.24 -6.01
CA ILE A 480 11.63 2.85 -6.99
C ILE A 480 11.21 3.40 -8.34
N PHE A 481 11.86 4.48 -8.78
CA PHE A 481 11.54 5.13 -10.03
C PHE A 481 11.96 4.28 -11.23
N ASP A 482 11.03 4.13 -12.17
CA ASP A 482 11.17 3.34 -13.38
C ASP A 482 11.48 4.27 -14.57
N ALA A 483 12.74 4.25 -14.98
CA ALA A 483 13.27 5.13 -16.01
C ALA A 483 12.69 4.85 -17.40
N LYS A 484 12.24 3.63 -17.69
CA LYS A 484 11.74 3.21 -19.00
C LYS A 484 10.22 3.31 -19.11
N ALA A 485 9.48 3.14 -18.02
CA ALA A 485 8.02 3.22 -18.03
C ALA A 485 7.46 4.66 -18.01
N GLY A 486 8.25 5.65 -17.56
CA GLY A 486 7.88 7.06 -17.68
C GLY A 486 8.03 7.62 -19.10
N ILE A 487 7.32 8.72 -19.40
CA ILE A 487 7.31 9.36 -20.72
C ILE A 487 7.10 10.88 -20.63
N GLY A 488 7.93 11.65 -21.32
CA GLY A 488 7.73 13.09 -21.53
C GLY A 488 6.92 13.36 -22.79
N LEU A 489 5.82 14.11 -22.68
CA LEU A 489 5.09 14.63 -23.85
C LEU A 489 5.72 15.93 -24.36
N SER A 490 6.22 16.75 -23.45
CA SER A 490 6.99 17.95 -23.73
C SER A 490 8.06 18.14 -22.64
N THR A 491 8.92 19.15 -22.79
CA THR A 491 9.91 19.53 -21.76
C THR A 491 9.29 20.07 -20.47
N SER A 492 7.97 20.30 -20.42
CA SER A 492 7.28 20.77 -19.20
C SER A 492 6.10 19.89 -18.78
N PHE A 493 5.81 18.80 -19.49
CA PHE A 493 4.68 17.91 -19.16
C PHE A 493 5.03 16.44 -19.39
N MET A 494 4.96 15.66 -18.31
CA MET A 494 5.47 14.28 -18.30
C MET A 494 4.72 13.38 -17.32
N LYS A 495 4.81 12.08 -17.60
CA LYS A 495 4.37 10.97 -16.76
C LYS A 495 5.59 10.29 -16.16
N LEU A 496 5.61 10.17 -14.84
CA LEU A 496 6.65 9.52 -14.07
C LEU A 496 6.07 8.27 -13.39
N VAL A 497 6.81 7.16 -13.45
CA VAL A 497 6.37 5.88 -12.90
C VAL A 497 7.29 5.48 -11.75
N THR A 498 6.72 5.04 -10.63
CA THR A 498 7.51 4.52 -9.50
C THR A 498 6.80 3.38 -8.76
N TRP A 499 7.53 2.30 -8.56
CA TRP A 499 7.10 1.08 -7.90
C TRP A 499 7.25 1.16 -6.39
N TYR A 500 6.48 0.36 -5.66
CA TYR A 500 6.63 0.17 -4.22
C TYR A 500 6.00 -1.14 -3.74
N ASP A 501 6.72 -1.87 -2.89
CA ASP A 501 6.09 -2.88 -2.05
C ASP A 501 5.22 -2.17 -1.00
N ASN A 502 3.91 -2.20 -1.23
CA ASN A 502 2.93 -1.51 -0.39
C ASN A 502 2.81 -2.10 1.02
N GLU A 503 3.47 -3.21 1.31
CA GLU A 503 3.55 -3.82 2.64
C GLU A 503 4.95 -3.74 3.24
N TRP A 504 5.97 -4.21 2.52
CA TRP A 504 7.33 -4.36 3.04
C TRP A 504 8.06 -3.03 3.16
N GLY A 505 8.13 -2.24 2.08
CA GLY A 505 8.73 -0.90 2.10
C GLY A 505 8.04 0.01 3.13
N TYR A 506 6.71 -0.07 3.24
CA TYR A 506 5.95 0.65 4.26
C TYR A 506 6.28 0.18 5.71
N SER A 507 6.40 -1.13 5.93
CA SER A 507 6.74 -1.68 7.25
C SER A 507 8.16 -1.30 7.69
N ASN A 508 9.11 -1.20 6.76
CA ASN A 508 10.44 -0.64 7.03
C ASN A 508 10.34 0.82 7.48
N ARG A 509 9.55 1.66 6.78
CA ARG A 509 9.37 3.08 7.14
C ARG A 509 8.72 3.30 8.51
N VAL A 510 7.84 2.41 8.96
CA VAL A 510 7.28 2.49 10.33
C VAL A 510 8.40 2.37 11.37
N LEU A 511 9.34 1.44 11.17
CA LEU A 511 10.49 1.24 12.07
C LEU A 511 11.51 2.37 11.96
N ASP A 512 11.81 2.85 10.75
CA ASP A 512 12.72 3.99 10.54
C ASP A 512 12.18 5.29 11.18
N LEU A 513 10.86 5.50 11.14
CA LEU A 513 10.21 6.64 11.83
C LEU A 513 10.31 6.50 13.36
N ILE A 514 10.12 5.30 13.91
CA ILE A 514 10.29 5.05 15.35
C ILE A 514 11.73 5.35 15.79
N GLU A 515 12.73 4.88 15.05
CA GLU A 515 14.14 5.16 15.36
C GLU A 515 14.46 6.66 15.23
N HIS A 516 13.90 7.36 14.25
CA HIS A 516 14.04 8.81 14.15
C HIS A 516 13.44 9.52 15.38
N MET A 517 12.23 9.14 15.80
CA MET A 517 11.59 9.70 17.00
C MET A 517 12.38 9.40 18.27
N ALA A 518 12.92 8.18 18.40
CA ALA A 518 13.74 7.75 19.53
C ALA A 518 15.05 8.53 19.62
N MET A 519 15.74 8.72 18.49
CA MET A 519 16.96 9.52 18.40
C MET A 519 16.70 10.99 18.73
N VAL A 520 15.66 11.62 18.17
CA VAL A 520 15.30 13.01 18.48
C VAL A 520 14.90 13.17 19.95
N SER A 521 14.25 12.17 20.54
CA SER A 521 13.89 12.17 21.98
C SER A 521 15.05 11.86 22.93
N ALA A 522 16.24 11.49 22.42
CA ALA A 522 17.45 11.25 23.21
C ALA A 522 18.47 12.41 23.12
N LEU A 523 18.26 13.34 22.19
CA LEU A 523 19.05 14.56 22.02
C LEU A 523 18.47 15.77 22.78
N ASN A 524 17.32 15.61 23.43
CA ASN A 524 16.64 16.60 24.27
C ASN A 524 16.44 16.02 25.68
#